data_AF-K3VIA9-F1
#
_entry.id   AF-K3VIA9-F1
#
_cell.length_a   1.000
_cell.length_b   1.000
_cell.length_c   1.000
_cell.angle_alpha   90.00
_cell.angle_beta   90.00
_cell.angle_gamma   90.00
#
_symmetry.space_group_name_H-M   'P 1'
#
loop_
_entity.id
_entity.type
_entity.pdbx_description
1 polymer ?
#
loop_
_entity_poly.entity_id
_entity_poly.type
_entity_poly.pdbx_seq_one_letter_code
_entity_poly.pdbx_strand_id
1 'polypeptide(L)'
;MSETLENQEAILRTCSYHRSLYYFPLRQTNPRKAPDTLFKCSPTTSSSLAPQTANNTASIYKLPPEVISNILLLLDVKSFHDFRNTSHQARFISNGIPQYRLVAQHGFAGIKALAQTSLSRHVTYDNLYRSLNTEQCTMCGEFGSLLFLPTCTRCCYNCLREEPELAVINYYHVYHLRRVLANRMGEDIPSQTDCRTLTIRNWENPVEMSRYTIGILATDIPRRILSLAHTEGNRNVTVQKGWLHYRSAACIAYPTLNRWKMTVERGVSCKGCEKAFVSGRFEAMHQGWATSGMPRKCVERDMSFSVAGFQRHFESCEHAKKIWEDSEHGSKDTNDSKTIKNGGQLIGRLAMRAYAGIKSRS
;
A
#
# COMPACT_ATOMS: atom_id res chain seq x y z
N MET A 1 -17.26 -25.75 21.34
CA MET A 1 -16.94 -24.97 20.12
C MET A 1 -17.30 -23.50 20.24
N SER A 2 -18.41 -23.10 20.89
CA SER A 2 -18.73 -21.68 21.10
C SER A 2 -17.74 -20.99 22.03
N GLU A 3 -17.40 -21.61 23.16
CA GLU A 3 -16.52 -21.03 24.18
C GLU A 3 -15.09 -20.74 23.68
N THR A 4 -14.55 -21.61 22.81
CA THR A 4 -13.25 -21.40 22.15
C THR A 4 -13.29 -20.24 21.16
N LEU A 5 -14.43 -20.04 20.47
CA LEU A 5 -14.60 -18.96 19.50
C LEU A 5 -14.80 -17.61 20.21
N GLU A 6 -15.59 -17.59 21.28
CA GLU A 6 -15.80 -16.41 22.14
C GLU A 6 -14.49 -15.95 22.77
N ASN A 7 -13.67 -16.89 23.26
CA ASN A 7 -12.34 -16.57 23.80
C ASN A 7 -11.42 -15.99 22.71
N GLN A 8 -11.45 -16.55 21.50
CA GLN A 8 -10.69 -16.04 20.36
C GLN A 8 -11.09 -14.61 19.95
N GLU A 9 -12.40 -14.30 19.93
CA GLU A 9 -12.91 -12.96 19.65
C GLU A 9 -12.55 -11.97 20.77
N ALA A 10 -12.63 -12.40 22.03
CA ALA A 10 -12.24 -11.60 23.17
C ALA A 10 -10.74 -11.26 23.14
N ILE A 11 -9.87 -12.24 22.86
CA ILE A 11 -8.44 -12.03 22.66
C ILE A 11 -8.19 -11.03 21.53
N LEU A 12 -8.86 -11.19 20.39
CA LEU A 12 -8.73 -10.28 19.25
C LEU A 12 -9.13 -8.85 19.64
N ARG A 13 -10.28 -8.67 20.30
CA ARG A 13 -10.79 -7.37 20.75
C ARG A 13 -9.85 -6.69 21.74
N THR A 14 -9.32 -7.45 22.68
CA THR A 14 -8.51 -6.93 23.79
C THR A 14 -7.07 -6.65 23.37
N CYS A 15 -6.44 -7.56 22.62
CA CYS A 15 -5.00 -7.55 22.38
C CYS A 15 -4.59 -7.01 20.99
N SER A 16 -5.55 -6.76 20.10
CA SER A 16 -5.29 -6.26 18.75
C SER A 16 -5.84 -4.86 18.50
N TYR A 17 -5.36 -4.21 17.45
CA TYR A 17 -5.89 -2.92 16.99
C TYR A 17 -5.63 -2.75 15.48
N HIS A 18 -6.35 -1.82 14.84
CA HIS A 18 -6.08 -1.47 13.45
C HIS A 18 -5.00 -0.38 13.35
N ARG A 19 -3.87 -0.73 12.73
CA ARG A 19 -2.79 0.22 12.47
C ARG A 19 -3.09 1.08 11.25
N SER A 20 -2.96 2.40 11.41
CA SER A 20 -2.98 3.39 10.34
C SER A 20 -1.63 4.09 10.16
N LEU A 21 -0.74 3.98 11.14
CA LEU A 21 0.57 4.65 11.17
C LEU A 21 1.71 3.64 11.32
N TYR A 22 2.65 3.71 10.38
CA TYR A 22 3.81 2.82 10.23
C TYR A 22 5.11 3.57 10.49
N TYR A 23 6.21 2.85 10.73
CA TYR A 23 7.51 3.46 11.05
C TYR A 23 7.96 4.38 9.93
N PHE A 24 7.99 3.83 8.71
CA PHE A 24 7.99 4.60 7.49
C PHE A 24 6.54 4.75 7.05
N PRO A 25 6.01 5.97 6.96
CA PRO A 25 4.61 6.16 6.66
C PRO A 25 4.27 5.59 5.29
N LEU A 26 3.28 4.69 5.28
CA LEU A 26 2.63 4.30 4.04
C LEU A 26 1.95 5.50 3.40
N ARG A 27 1.63 5.34 2.13
CA ARG A 27 0.93 6.37 1.39
C ARG A 27 -0.50 6.51 1.91
N GLN A 28 -0.76 7.64 2.57
CA GLN A 28 -2.09 7.91 3.11
C GLN A 28 -3.03 8.40 2.01
N THR A 29 -4.10 7.66 1.80
CA THR A 29 -5.27 8.15 1.07
C THR A 29 -6.33 8.54 2.09
N ASN A 30 -6.74 9.81 2.14
CA ASN A 30 -7.86 10.20 2.99
C ASN A 30 -9.07 9.30 2.67
N PRO A 31 -9.68 8.63 3.67
CA PRO A 31 -10.86 7.80 3.48
C PRO A 31 -12.05 8.70 3.20
N ARG A 32 -12.10 9.31 2.02
CA ARG A 32 -13.36 9.79 1.48
C ARG A 32 -14.10 8.55 0.99
N LYS A 33 -15.37 8.41 1.37
CA LYS A 33 -16.28 7.49 0.69
C LYS A 33 -16.11 7.72 -0.82
N ALA A 34 -16.02 6.64 -1.58
CA ALA A 34 -16.08 6.72 -3.03
C ALA A 34 -17.30 7.58 -3.38
N PRO A 35 -17.15 8.66 -4.17
CA PRO A 35 -18.22 9.62 -4.37
C PRO A 35 -19.46 8.90 -4.88
N ASP A 36 -20.65 9.25 -4.37
CA ASP A 36 -21.91 8.58 -4.72
C ASP A 36 -22.19 8.57 -6.24
N THR A 37 -21.55 9.50 -6.98
CA THR A 37 -21.57 9.56 -8.45
C THR A 37 -20.89 8.36 -9.15
N LEU A 38 -20.09 7.57 -8.44
CA LEU A 38 -19.56 6.29 -8.92
C LEU A 38 -20.60 5.18 -8.86
N PHE A 39 -21.57 5.26 -7.94
CA PHE A 39 -22.58 4.21 -7.70
C PHE A 39 -24.00 4.60 -8.12
N LYS A 40 -24.28 5.87 -8.43
CA LYS A 40 -25.54 6.29 -9.06
C LYS A 40 -25.61 5.78 -10.49
N CYS A 41 -26.06 4.54 -10.65
CA CYS A 41 -26.93 4.17 -11.75
C CYS A 41 -28.35 4.40 -11.26
N SER A 42 -28.98 5.50 -11.62
CA SER A 42 -30.42 5.68 -11.35
C SER A 42 -31.18 4.68 -12.21
N PRO A 43 -31.91 3.70 -11.64
CA PRO A 43 -32.88 2.92 -12.37
C PRO A 43 -34.22 3.63 -12.20
N THR A 44 -34.37 4.81 -12.79
CA THR A 44 -35.67 5.45 -12.89
C THR A 44 -36.04 5.52 -14.34
N THR A 45 -36.97 4.62 -14.69
CA THR A 45 -38.06 4.80 -15.65
C THR A 45 -37.65 5.14 -17.07
N SER A 46 -38.01 4.22 -17.98
CA SER A 46 -38.58 4.52 -19.30
C SER A 46 -38.88 6.01 -19.52
N SER A 47 -37.87 6.77 -19.93
CA SER A 47 -38.05 8.11 -20.48
C SER A 47 -37.65 8.02 -21.94
N SER A 48 -38.67 7.75 -22.74
CA SER A 48 -38.70 8.02 -24.17
C SER A 48 -38.30 9.47 -24.38
N LEU A 49 -37.05 9.72 -24.78
CA LEU A 49 -36.58 10.89 -25.55
C LEU A 49 -35.05 10.77 -25.73
N ALA A 50 -34.64 9.80 -26.55
CA ALA A 50 -33.48 10.00 -27.40
C ALA A 50 -34.04 10.23 -28.82
N PRO A 51 -33.62 11.28 -29.54
CA PRO A 51 -33.79 11.27 -30.98
C PRO A 51 -33.14 9.98 -31.47
N GLN A 52 -33.90 9.15 -32.19
CA GLN A 52 -33.34 8.04 -32.93
C GLN A 52 -32.46 8.61 -34.03
N THR A 53 -31.23 9.00 -33.70
CA THR A 53 -30.16 8.99 -34.68
C THR A 53 -29.76 7.54 -34.85
N ALA A 54 -30.50 6.85 -35.71
CA ALA A 54 -29.96 5.73 -36.46
C ALA A 54 -28.60 6.18 -37.01
N ASN A 55 -27.59 5.31 -36.87
CA ASN A 55 -26.23 5.43 -37.42
C ASN A 55 -25.16 6.02 -36.48
N ASN A 56 -24.89 5.30 -35.38
CA ASN A 56 -23.56 4.78 -35.02
C ASN A 56 -23.55 4.39 -33.53
N THR A 57 -24.27 3.34 -33.16
CA THR A 57 -23.87 2.61 -31.94
C THR A 57 -22.46 2.10 -32.20
N ALA A 58 -21.47 2.66 -31.50
CA ALA A 58 -20.07 2.25 -31.65
C ALA A 58 -19.98 0.71 -31.70
N SER A 59 -19.17 0.16 -32.62
CA SER A 59 -19.14 -1.27 -32.92
C SER A 59 -18.95 -2.17 -31.68
N ILE A 60 -18.35 -1.63 -30.62
CA ILE A 60 -18.14 -2.30 -29.34
C ILE A 60 -19.45 -2.73 -28.65
N TYR A 61 -20.56 -2.01 -28.85
CA TYR A 61 -21.84 -2.33 -28.21
C TYR A 61 -22.59 -3.48 -28.87
N LYS A 62 -22.08 -4.01 -29.99
CA LYS A 62 -22.60 -5.22 -30.65
C LYS A 62 -22.01 -6.51 -30.08
N LEU A 63 -21.00 -6.41 -29.21
CA LEU A 63 -20.34 -7.55 -28.60
C LEU A 63 -21.19 -8.11 -27.44
N PRO A 64 -21.07 -9.42 -27.12
CA PRO A 64 -21.67 -9.97 -25.91
C PRO A 64 -21.20 -9.24 -24.64
N PRO A 65 -22.07 -9.06 -23.63
CA PRO A 65 -21.76 -8.30 -22.42
C PRO A 65 -20.56 -8.88 -21.63
N GLU A 66 -20.33 -10.20 -21.71
CA GLU A 66 -19.18 -10.88 -21.11
C GLU A 66 -17.87 -10.44 -21.78
N VAL A 67 -17.88 -10.35 -23.12
CA VAL A 67 -16.73 -9.92 -23.90
C VAL A 67 -16.41 -8.46 -23.61
N ILE A 68 -17.43 -7.59 -23.55
CA ILE A 68 -17.25 -6.18 -23.19
C ILE A 68 -16.67 -6.09 -21.77
N SER A 69 -17.20 -6.85 -20.81
CA SER A 69 -16.71 -6.85 -19.43
C SER A 69 -15.24 -7.28 -19.36
N ASN A 70 -14.85 -8.33 -20.09
CA ASN A 70 -13.46 -8.79 -20.14
C ASN A 70 -12.52 -7.74 -20.74
N ILE A 71 -12.91 -7.13 -21.86
CA ILE A 71 -12.14 -6.04 -22.49
C ILE A 71 -11.95 -4.89 -21.49
N LEU A 72 -13.03 -4.45 -20.85
CA LEU A 72 -12.97 -3.34 -19.90
C LEU A 72 -12.13 -3.66 -18.66
N LEU A 73 -12.12 -4.91 -18.19
CA LEU A 73 -11.27 -5.32 -17.06
C LEU A 73 -9.78 -5.39 -17.39
N LEU A 74 -9.43 -5.57 -18.67
CA LEU A 74 -8.06 -5.54 -19.17
C LEU A 74 -7.53 -4.11 -19.40
N LEU A 75 -8.41 -3.10 -19.45
CA LEU A 75 -7.98 -1.71 -19.54
C LEU A 75 -7.26 -1.27 -18.26
N ASP A 76 -6.21 -0.47 -18.42
CA ASP A 76 -5.61 0.23 -17.29
C ASP A 76 -6.62 1.21 -16.65
N VAL A 77 -6.43 1.52 -15.37
CA VAL A 77 -7.37 2.35 -14.60
C VAL A 77 -7.62 3.69 -15.28
N LYS A 78 -6.61 4.31 -15.92
CA LYS A 78 -6.80 5.57 -16.64
C LYS A 78 -7.67 5.36 -17.89
N SER A 79 -7.31 4.42 -18.76
CA SER A 79 -8.05 4.13 -19.99
C SER A 79 -9.49 3.70 -19.70
N PHE A 80 -9.72 2.93 -18.63
CA PHE A 80 -11.06 2.57 -18.18
C PHE A 80 -11.90 3.81 -17.81
N HIS A 81 -11.31 4.72 -17.02
CA HIS A 81 -12.00 5.95 -16.61
C HIS A 81 -12.24 6.88 -17.80
N ASP A 82 -11.29 6.98 -18.74
CA ASP A 82 -11.45 7.73 -19.97
C ASP A 82 -12.61 7.16 -20.81
N PHE A 83 -12.65 5.83 -21.04
CA PHE A 83 -13.75 5.14 -21.70
C PHE A 83 -15.09 5.40 -21.01
N ARG A 84 -15.16 5.19 -19.69
CA ARG A 84 -16.37 5.42 -18.87
C ARG A 84 -16.92 6.84 -19.01
N ASN A 85 -16.04 7.82 -19.27
CA ASN A 85 -16.41 9.23 -19.38
C ASN A 85 -16.75 9.68 -20.80
N THR A 86 -16.59 8.83 -21.82
CA THR A 86 -16.89 9.19 -23.23
C THR A 86 -18.38 9.35 -23.51
N SER A 87 -19.24 8.55 -22.86
CA SER A 87 -20.69 8.57 -23.11
C SER A 87 -21.50 8.05 -21.92
N HIS A 88 -22.79 8.34 -21.90
CA HIS A 88 -23.70 7.82 -20.87
C HIS A 88 -23.83 6.28 -20.95
N GLN A 89 -23.83 5.72 -22.16
CA GLN A 89 -23.91 4.28 -22.39
C GLN A 89 -22.63 3.57 -21.91
N ALA A 90 -21.44 4.10 -22.23
CA ALA A 90 -20.17 3.59 -21.72
C ALA A 90 -20.16 3.60 -20.18
N ARG A 91 -20.61 4.70 -19.56
CA ARG A 91 -20.73 4.80 -18.10
C ARG A 91 -21.64 3.72 -17.50
N PHE A 92 -22.82 3.52 -18.11
CA PHE A 92 -23.78 2.52 -17.66
C PHE A 92 -23.19 1.11 -17.71
N ILE A 93 -22.55 0.74 -18.83
CA ILE A 93 -21.92 -0.57 -19.00
C ILE A 93 -20.76 -0.77 -18.01
N SER A 94 -19.85 0.21 -17.90
CA SER A 94 -18.73 0.15 -16.95
C SER A 94 -19.21 0.00 -15.50
N ASN A 95 -20.25 0.72 -15.11
CA ASN A 95 -20.84 0.61 -13.77
C ASN A 95 -21.55 -0.73 -13.55
N GLY A 96 -22.00 -1.41 -14.61
CA GLY A 96 -22.63 -2.72 -14.55
C GLY A 96 -21.67 -3.86 -14.18
N ILE A 97 -20.36 -3.68 -14.36
CA ILE A 97 -19.35 -4.71 -14.10
C ILE A 97 -19.21 -4.98 -12.59
N PRO A 98 -19.49 -6.20 -12.10
CA PRO A 98 -19.42 -6.52 -10.68
C PRO A 98 -18.04 -6.31 -10.05
N GLN A 99 -16.97 -6.69 -10.75
CA GLN A 99 -15.59 -6.56 -10.30
C GLN A 99 -15.22 -5.09 -10.09
N TYR A 100 -15.58 -4.22 -11.04
CA TYR A 100 -15.40 -2.77 -10.90
C TYR A 100 -16.15 -2.24 -9.68
N ARG A 101 -17.42 -2.61 -9.50
CA ARG A 101 -18.24 -2.16 -8.36
C ARG A 101 -17.61 -2.52 -7.02
N LEU A 102 -17.13 -3.75 -6.89
CA LEU A 102 -16.49 -4.22 -5.65
C LEU A 102 -15.18 -3.47 -5.35
N VAL A 103 -14.35 -3.22 -6.38
CA VAL A 103 -13.13 -2.41 -6.22
C VAL A 103 -13.47 -0.96 -5.90
N ALA A 104 -14.48 -0.37 -6.55
CA ALA A 104 -14.91 0.98 -6.27
C ALA A 104 -15.46 1.11 -4.84
N GLN A 105 -16.19 0.11 -4.34
CA GLN A 105 -16.82 0.14 -3.02
C GLN A 105 -15.84 -0.14 -1.88
N HIS A 106 -15.02 -1.17 -2.00
CA HIS A 106 -14.16 -1.65 -0.91
C HIS A 106 -12.67 -1.30 -1.12
N GLY A 107 -12.25 -1.16 -2.37
CA GLY A 107 -10.86 -0.94 -2.78
C GLY A 107 -10.54 0.48 -3.27
N PHE A 108 -11.41 1.48 -3.02
CA PHE A 108 -11.26 2.85 -3.56
C PHE A 108 -9.92 3.51 -3.24
N ALA A 109 -9.34 3.18 -2.07
CA ALA A 109 -8.03 3.64 -1.67
C ALA A 109 -6.94 3.30 -2.71
N GLY A 110 -7.03 2.13 -3.35
CA GLY A 110 -6.14 1.70 -4.43
C GLY A 110 -6.24 2.59 -5.67
N ILE A 111 -7.46 2.81 -6.17
CA ILE A 111 -7.71 3.68 -7.34
C ILE A 111 -7.16 5.08 -7.07
N LYS A 112 -7.48 5.65 -5.90
CA LYS A 112 -7.01 6.98 -5.50
C LYS A 112 -5.48 7.02 -5.37
N ALA A 113 -4.86 5.97 -4.85
CA ALA A 113 -3.42 5.91 -4.71
C ALA A 113 -2.71 5.85 -6.06
N LEU A 114 -3.21 5.05 -7.00
CA LEU A 114 -2.70 4.96 -8.37
C LEU A 114 -2.79 6.32 -9.09
N ALA A 115 -3.93 7.00 -8.98
CA ALA A 115 -4.11 8.32 -9.60
C ALA A 115 -3.12 9.35 -9.07
N GLN A 116 -2.87 9.35 -7.76
CA GLN A 116 -1.97 10.32 -7.15
C GLN A 116 -0.47 9.94 -7.23
N THR A 117 -0.14 8.72 -7.68
CA THR A 117 1.24 8.27 -7.93
C THR A 117 1.60 8.26 -9.41
N SER A 118 0.67 8.66 -10.28
CA SER A 118 0.79 8.56 -11.74
C SER A 118 0.88 7.12 -12.27
N LEU A 119 0.47 6.13 -11.47
CA LEU A 119 0.52 4.71 -11.83
C LEU A 119 -0.75 4.18 -12.51
N SER A 120 -1.78 5.00 -12.68
CA SER A 120 -3.07 4.57 -13.26
C SER A 120 -2.97 3.97 -14.67
N ARG A 121 -1.88 4.23 -15.41
CA ARG A 121 -1.63 3.66 -16.75
C ARG A 121 -1.00 2.26 -16.74
N HIS A 122 -0.57 1.78 -15.58
CA HIS A 122 0.20 0.54 -15.46
C HIS A 122 -0.56 -0.58 -14.74
N VAL A 123 -1.72 -0.27 -14.17
CA VAL A 123 -2.50 -1.20 -13.35
C VAL A 123 -3.92 -1.26 -13.88
N THR A 124 -4.47 -2.46 -14.00
CA THR A 124 -5.83 -2.71 -14.48
C THR A 124 -6.82 -2.90 -13.33
N TYR A 125 -8.13 -2.85 -13.66
CA TYR A 125 -9.17 -3.20 -12.70
C TYR A 125 -9.16 -4.68 -12.31
N ASP A 126 -8.77 -5.57 -13.23
CA ASP A 126 -8.56 -6.98 -12.91
C ASP A 126 -7.46 -7.16 -11.85
N ASN A 127 -6.34 -6.44 -11.96
CA ASN A 127 -5.28 -6.51 -10.94
C ASN A 127 -5.78 -6.04 -9.56
N LEU A 128 -6.46 -4.89 -9.50
CA LEU A 128 -7.05 -4.39 -8.26
C LEU A 128 -8.09 -5.35 -7.68
N TYR A 129 -8.91 -5.98 -8.54
CA TYR A 129 -9.92 -6.93 -8.14
C TYR A 129 -9.29 -8.22 -7.58
N ARG A 130 -8.30 -8.80 -8.26
CA ARG A 130 -7.56 -9.97 -7.75
C ARG A 130 -6.92 -9.66 -6.41
N SER A 131 -6.21 -8.53 -6.33
CA SER A 131 -5.58 -8.06 -5.11
C SER A 131 -6.55 -7.58 -4.04
N LEU A 132 -7.86 -7.49 -4.30
CA LEU A 132 -8.89 -7.28 -3.28
C LEU A 132 -9.39 -8.63 -2.74
N ASN A 133 -9.45 -9.67 -3.56
CA ASN A 133 -9.98 -10.98 -3.19
C ASN A 133 -8.92 -11.95 -2.65
N THR A 134 -7.63 -11.67 -2.80
CA THR A 134 -6.55 -12.50 -2.23
C THR A 134 -6.15 -11.99 -0.85
N GLU A 135 -6.08 -12.84 0.17
CA GLU A 135 -5.63 -12.43 1.51
C GLU A 135 -4.10 -12.54 1.70
N GLN A 136 -3.47 -13.35 0.86
CA GLN A 136 -2.09 -13.78 1.03
C GLN A 136 -1.11 -12.85 0.32
N CYS A 137 0.08 -12.72 0.90
CA CYS A 137 1.26 -12.12 0.32
C CYS A 137 1.73 -12.99 -0.85
N THR A 138 1.94 -12.39 -2.01
CA THR A 138 2.37 -13.10 -3.22
C THR A 138 3.74 -13.79 -3.06
N MET A 139 4.59 -13.29 -2.17
CA MET A 139 5.96 -13.78 -2.01
C MET A 139 6.08 -14.90 -0.97
N CYS A 140 5.40 -14.78 0.18
CA CYS A 140 5.57 -15.70 1.31
C CYS A 140 4.31 -16.43 1.76
N GLY A 141 3.13 -16.13 1.19
CA GLY A 141 1.86 -16.78 1.58
C GLY A 141 1.23 -16.28 2.88
N GLU A 142 1.98 -15.61 3.76
CA GLU A 142 1.42 -14.98 4.97
C GLU A 142 0.46 -13.82 4.63
N PHE A 143 -0.28 -13.30 5.61
CA PHE A 143 -1.26 -12.23 5.36
C PHE A 143 -0.65 -10.97 4.72
N GLY A 144 -1.20 -10.58 3.56
CA GLY A 144 -0.75 -9.45 2.75
C GLY A 144 -1.56 -8.17 3.02
N SER A 145 -1.24 -7.47 4.11
CA SER A 145 -1.94 -6.23 4.50
C SER A 145 -1.68 -5.03 3.59
N LEU A 146 -0.63 -5.09 2.76
CA LEU A 146 -0.19 -3.99 1.93
C LEU A 146 -0.43 -4.30 0.46
N LEU A 147 -0.74 -3.25 -0.31
CA LEU A 147 -0.72 -3.27 -1.76
C LEU A 147 0.46 -2.43 -2.26
N PHE A 148 1.40 -3.09 -2.92
CA PHE A 148 2.47 -2.44 -3.64
C PHE A 148 1.93 -1.89 -4.97
N LEU A 149 1.90 -0.57 -5.10
CA LEU A 149 1.21 0.10 -6.20
C LEU A 149 1.82 -0.16 -7.59
N PRO A 150 3.16 -0.18 -7.77
CA PRO A 150 3.77 -0.31 -9.11
C PRO A 150 3.36 -1.57 -9.88
N THR A 151 3.19 -2.69 -9.19
CA THR A 151 2.83 -3.98 -9.79
C THR A 151 1.45 -4.48 -9.33
N CYS A 152 0.75 -3.72 -8.49
CA CYS A 152 -0.49 -4.12 -7.85
C CYS A 152 -0.38 -5.45 -7.07
N THR A 153 0.79 -5.74 -6.51
CA THR A 153 1.07 -6.98 -5.78
C THR A 153 0.72 -6.84 -4.30
N ARG A 154 0.03 -7.84 -3.73
CA ARG A 154 -0.17 -7.91 -2.28
C ARG A 154 1.09 -8.38 -1.59
N CYS A 155 1.49 -7.68 -0.54
CA CYS A 155 2.65 -8.05 0.25
C CYS A 155 2.43 -7.82 1.75
N CYS A 156 3.16 -8.58 2.56
CA CYS A 156 3.28 -8.30 3.98
C CYS A 156 4.41 -7.29 4.22
N TYR A 157 4.44 -6.68 5.41
CA TYR A 157 5.48 -5.70 5.76
C TYR A 157 6.89 -6.30 5.74
N ASN A 158 7.05 -7.58 6.08
CA ASN A 158 8.35 -8.24 6.04
C ASN A 158 8.89 -8.36 4.61
N CYS A 159 8.08 -8.86 3.68
CA CYS A 159 8.47 -8.95 2.27
C CYS A 159 8.70 -7.58 1.65
N LEU A 160 7.91 -6.57 2.02
CA LEU A 160 8.16 -5.20 1.56
C LEU A 160 9.59 -4.73 1.90
N ARG A 161 10.14 -5.14 3.04
CA ARG A 161 11.48 -4.75 3.48
C ARG A 161 12.59 -5.54 2.78
N GLU A 162 12.41 -6.84 2.64
CA GLU A 162 13.50 -7.74 2.23
C GLU A 162 13.49 -8.07 0.73
N GLU A 163 12.32 -8.17 0.10
CA GLU A 163 12.23 -8.69 -1.27
C GLU A 163 12.73 -7.68 -2.31
N PRO A 164 13.62 -8.09 -3.23
CA PRO A 164 14.15 -7.19 -4.26
C PRO A 164 13.09 -6.74 -5.27
N GLU A 165 12.05 -7.54 -5.53
CA GLU A 165 10.96 -7.22 -6.46
C GLU A 165 10.11 -6.03 -5.98
N LEU A 166 10.14 -5.73 -4.68
CA LEU A 166 9.40 -4.63 -4.06
C LEU A 166 10.30 -3.40 -3.80
N ALA A 167 11.50 -3.39 -4.38
CA ALA A 167 12.47 -2.33 -4.19
C ALA A 167 12.15 -1.09 -5.02
N VAL A 168 12.04 0.06 -4.35
CA VAL A 168 11.87 1.36 -5.00
C VAL A 168 13.05 2.25 -4.68
N ILE A 169 13.53 2.95 -5.70
CA ILE A 169 14.73 3.76 -5.64
C ILE A 169 14.40 5.18 -6.11
N ASN A 170 15.10 6.18 -5.57
CA ASN A 170 14.93 7.55 -6.05
C ASN A 170 15.54 7.71 -7.45
N TYR A 171 14.78 8.31 -8.38
CA TYR A 171 15.23 8.62 -9.73
C TYR A 171 16.51 9.46 -9.74
N TYR A 172 16.71 10.33 -8.74
CA TYR A 172 17.92 11.12 -8.59
C TYR A 172 19.18 10.24 -8.55
N HIS A 173 19.14 9.10 -7.88
CA HIS A 173 20.27 8.16 -7.85
C HIS A 173 20.55 7.56 -9.24
N VAL A 174 19.50 7.24 -10.01
CA VAL A 174 19.64 6.75 -11.38
C VAL A 174 20.18 7.83 -12.30
N TYR A 175 19.65 9.04 -12.21
CA TYR A 175 20.07 10.19 -13.01
C TYR A 175 21.54 10.54 -12.76
N HIS A 176 21.99 10.52 -11.51
CA HIS A 176 23.40 10.76 -11.19
C HIS A 176 24.31 9.72 -11.81
N LEU A 177 23.99 8.43 -11.66
CA LEU A 177 24.73 7.33 -12.29
C LEU A 177 24.74 7.50 -13.81
N ARG A 178 23.59 7.78 -14.41
CA ARG A 178 23.43 8.02 -15.85
C ARG A 178 24.35 9.12 -16.37
N ARG A 179 24.46 10.26 -15.66
CA ARG A 179 25.34 11.36 -16.04
C ARG A 179 26.82 10.98 -15.97
N VAL A 180 27.21 10.22 -14.95
CA VAL A 180 28.58 9.70 -14.86
C VAL A 180 28.89 8.79 -16.06
N LEU A 181 27.92 7.99 -16.52
CA LEU A 181 28.07 7.14 -17.71
C LEU A 181 28.14 7.93 -19.01
N ALA A 182 27.27 8.93 -19.19
CA ALA A 182 27.28 9.81 -20.36
C ALA A 182 28.65 10.45 -20.57
N ASN A 183 29.28 10.89 -19.47
CA ASN A 183 30.59 11.53 -19.49
C ASN A 183 31.75 10.57 -19.78
N ARG A 184 31.59 9.25 -19.59
CA ARG A 184 32.67 8.26 -19.77
C ARG A 184 32.62 7.48 -21.09
N MET A 185 31.44 7.20 -21.62
CA MET A 185 31.29 6.14 -22.64
C MET A 185 30.64 6.58 -23.95
N GLY A 186 30.12 7.81 -24.08
CA GLY A 186 29.55 8.30 -25.36
C GLY A 186 28.40 7.45 -25.94
N GLU A 187 27.74 6.61 -25.12
CA GLU A 187 26.68 5.69 -25.58
C GLU A 187 25.27 6.25 -25.40
N ASP A 188 24.35 5.80 -26.26
CA ASP A 188 22.90 6.02 -26.19
C ASP A 188 22.32 5.48 -24.89
N ILE A 189 21.86 6.38 -24.04
CA ILE A 189 21.41 6.04 -22.70
C ILE A 189 19.89 5.80 -22.73
N PRO A 190 19.36 4.71 -22.14
CA PRO A 190 17.93 4.40 -22.15
C PRO A 190 17.09 5.59 -21.69
N SER A 191 16.10 5.97 -22.47
CA SER A 191 15.25 7.13 -22.22
C SER A 191 14.47 7.00 -20.91
N GLN A 192 14.05 8.12 -20.30
CA GLN A 192 13.17 8.09 -19.11
C GLN A 192 11.88 7.30 -19.36
N THR A 193 11.49 7.14 -20.62
CA THR A 193 10.33 6.40 -21.11
C THR A 193 10.44 4.87 -20.96
N ASP A 194 11.62 4.32 -20.68
CA ASP A 194 11.81 2.87 -20.55
C ASP A 194 11.55 2.34 -19.12
N CYS A 195 11.41 3.23 -18.14
CA CYS A 195 11.21 2.87 -16.73
C CYS A 195 9.81 3.29 -16.24
N ARG A 196 9.12 2.41 -15.50
CA ARG A 196 7.90 2.83 -14.78
C ARG A 196 8.33 3.76 -13.65
N THR A 197 7.86 5.00 -13.74
CA THR A 197 8.11 6.02 -12.72
C THR A 197 6.86 6.22 -11.87
N LEU A 198 7.06 6.51 -10.59
CA LEU A 198 5.97 6.84 -9.68
C LEU A 198 6.31 8.07 -8.84
N THR A 199 5.32 8.91 -8.59
CA THR A 199 5.51 10.03 -7.67
C THR A 199 5.38 9.54 -6.23
N ILE A 200 6.48 9.61 -5.48
CA ILE A 200 6.58 9.22 -4.07
C ILE A 200 6.84 10.44 -3.20
N ARG A 201 6.55 10.30 -1.90
CA ARG A 201 6.97 11.29 -0.91
C ARG A 201 8.40 10.99 -0.49
N ASN A 202 9.26 12.02 -0.48
CA ASN A 202 10.61 11.86 0.07
C ASN A 202 10.54 11.82 1.60
N TRP A 203 10.70 10.63 2.18
CA TRP A 203 10.78 10.46 3.63
C TRP A 203 12.22 10.42 4.15
N GLU A 204 13.22 10.53 3.27
CA GLU A 204 14.64 10.63 3.64
C GLU A 204 14.93 11.94 4.37
N ASN A 205 14.33 13.05 3.90
CA ASN A 205 14.36 14.34 4.57
C ASN A 205 12.92 14.86 4.82
N PRO A 206 12.35 14.62 6.02
CA PRO A 206 11.02 15.10 6.40
C PRO A 206 10.83 16.62 6.30
N VAL A 207 11.93 17.39 6.39
CA VAL A 207 11.93 18.86 6.36
C VAL A 207 11.86 19.37 4.92
N GLU A 208 12.55 18.68 4.01
CA GLU A 208 12.56 18.96 2.56
C GLU A 208 11.65 17.99 1.79
N MET A 209 10.51 17.62 2.38
CA MET A 209 9.53 16.72 1.75
C MET A 209 9.02 17.29 0.42
N SER A 210 9.75 16.98 -0.66
CA SER A 210 9.33 17.29 -2.01
C SER A 210 8.08 16.48 -2.34
N ARG A 211 7.09 17.15 -2.93
CA ARG A 211 5.86 16.51 -3.42
C ARG A 211 6.06 15.75 -4.73
N TYR A 212 7.25 15.86 -5.33
CA TYR A 212 7.53 15.40 -6.70
C TYR A 212 8.73 14.48 -6.79
N THR A 213 9.08 13.79 -5.70
CA THR A 213 10.14 12.78 -5.79
C THR A 213 9.69 11.66 -6.70
N ILE A 214 10.53 11.31 -7.65
CA ILE A 214 10.26 10.26 -8.62
C ILE A 214 10.93 9.00 -8.12
N GLY A 215 10.14 7.96 -7.89
CA GLY A 215 10.59 6.60 -7.65
C GLY A 215 10.69 5.81 -8.94
N ILE A 216 11.64 4.89 -9.02
CA ILE A 216 11.73 3.84 -10.03
C ILE A 216 11.78 2.49 -9.32
N LEU A 217 11.13 1.48 -9.90
CA LEU A 217 11.23 0.10 -9.45
C LEU A 217 12.63 -0.45 -9.77
N ALA A 218 13.30 -1.10 -8.81
CA ALA A 218 14.67 -1.56 -9.02
C ALA A 218 14.80 -2.57 -10.18
N THR A 219 13.77 -3.38 -10.42
CA THR A 219 13.72 -4.34 -11.53
C THR A 219 13.64 -3.68 -12.90
N ASP A 220 13.14 -2.43 -12.96
CA ASP A 220 13.00 -1.69 -14.21
C ASP A 220 14.29 -0.92 -14.56
N ILE A 221 15.29 -0.91 -13.67
CA ILE A 221 16.59 -0.29 -13.94
C ILE A 221 17.34 -1.14 -14.96
N PRO A 222 17.80 -0.56 -16.09
CA PRO A 222 18.60 -1.27 -17.06
C PRO A 222 19.83 -1.96 -16.44
N ARG A 223 20.07 -3.23 -16.81
CA ARG A 223 21.18 -4.05 -16.29
C ARG A 223 22.55 -3.37 -16.40
N ARG A 224 22.78 -2.57 -17.45
CA ARG A 224 24.02 -1.81 -17.64
C ARG A 224 24.27 -0.81 -16.49
N ILE A 225 23.23 -0.11 -16.03
CA ILE A 225 23.33 0.85 -14.91
C ILE A 225 23.65 0.11 -13.61
N LEU A 226 23.01 -1.05 -13.36
CA LEU A 226 23.27 -1.88 -12.19
C LEU A 226 24.71 -2.42 -12.16
N SER A 227 25.22 -2.91 -13.29
CA SER A 227 26.59 -3.41 -13.42
C SER A 227 27.63 -2.34 -13.10
N LEU A 228 27.43 -1.11 -13.58
CA LEU A 228 28.37 -0.01 -13.40
C LEU A 228 28.40 0.52 -11.97
N ALA A 229 27.24 0.54 -11.33
CA ALA A 229 27.14 0.89 -9.92
C ALA A 229 27.88 -0.13 -9.03
N HIS A 230 27.99 -1.39 -9.47
CA HIS A 230 28.79 -2.42 -8.83
C HIS A 230 30.30 -2.24 -9.06
N THR A 231 30.73 -1.85 -10.27
CA THR A 231 32.14 -1.69 -10.64
C THR A 231 32.81 -0.42 -10.10
N GLU A 232 32.07 0.68 -9.93
CA GLU A 232 32.64 1.96 -9.45
C GLU A 232 32.99 1.97 -7.94
N GLY A 233 32.99 0.81 -7.26
CA GLY A 233 33.30 0.72 -5.83
C GLY A 233 32.27 1.42 -4.93
N ASN A 234 31.20 1.96 -5.51
CA ASN A 234 30.05 2.46 -4.79
C ASN A 234 29.20 1.27 -4.34
N ARG A 235 29.71 0.56 -3.31
CA ARG A 235 29.04 -0.53 -2.58
C ARG A 235 27.63 -0.12 -2.05
N ASN A 236 27.19 1.12 -2.27
CA ASN A 236 25.88 1.65 -1.89
C ASN A 236 24.77 1.45 -2.94
N VAL A 237 25.06 0.90 -4.13
CA VAL A 237 24.02 0.50 -5.11
C VAL A 237 23.78 -1.02 -5.09
N THR A 238 24.19 -1.72 -4.03
CA THR A 238 23.34 -2.82 -3.57
C THR A 238 22.05 -2.17 -3.07
N VAL A 239 20.89 -2.52 -3.64
CA VAL A 239 19.55 -2.10 -3.18
C VAL A 239 19.52 -2.12 -1.65
N GLN A 240 19.81 -0.99 -1.01
CA GLN A 240 20.10 -1.01 0.41
C GLN A 240 18.79 -1.26 1.15
N LYS A 241 18.84 -2.07 2.22
CA LYS A 241 17.76 -2.16 3.22
C LYS A 241 17.33 -0.77 3.74
N GLY A 242 18.19 0.25 3.57
CA GLY A 242 17.94 1.67 3.89
C GLY A 242 16.86 2.36 3.04
N TRP A 243 16.38 1.79 1.94
CA TRP A 243 15.35 2.41 1.08
C TRP A 243 13.92 2.01 1.43
N LEU A 244 13.71 1.39 2.60
CA LEU A 244 12.37 1.04 3.09
C LEU A 244 11.40 2.21 3.06
N HIS A 245 11.89 3.44 3.21
CA HIS A 245 11.08 4.64 3.14
C HIS A 245 10.49 4.91 1.75
N TYR A 246 11.22 4.67 0.67
CA TYR A 246 10.72 4.74 -0.71
C TYR A 246 9.76 3.59 -1.03
N ARG A 247 10.08 2.38 -0.56
CA ARG A 247 9.22 1.20 -0.68
C ARG A 247 7.86 1.41 0.01
N SER A 248 7.90 1.94 1.24
CA SER A 248 6.70 2.26 2.03
C SER A 248 5.88 3.38 1.39
N ALA A 249 6.53 4.39 0.80
CA ALA A 249 5.86 5.46 0.07
C ALA A 249 5.15 4.97 -1.21
N ALA A 250 5.56 3.82 -1.75
CA ALA A 250 4.94 3.16 -2.89
C ALA A 250 3.83 2.17 -2.50
N CYS A 251 3.51 2.05 -1.21
CA CYS A 251 2.51 1.11 -0.69
C CYS A 251 1.34 1.83 -0.03
N ILE A 252 0.19 1.14 -0.01
CA ILE A 252 -0.96 1.48 0.83
C ILE A 252 -1.37 0.27 1.67
N ALA A 253 -1.99 0.52 2.82
CA ALA A 253 -2.79 -0.51 3.47
C ALA A 253 -4.01 -0.79 2.58
N TYR A 254 -4.25 -2.05 2.24
CA TYR A 254 -5.31 -2.44 1.32
C TYR A 254 -6.15 -3.56 1.94
N PRO A 255 -7.50 -3.46 1.88
CA PRO A 255 -8.36 -4.46 2.50
C PRO A 255 -8.52 -5.71 1.66
N THR A 256 -8.87 -6.82 2.28
CA THR A 256 -9.29 -8.07 1.65
C THR A 256 -10.79 -8.22 1.72
N LEU A 257 -11.44 -8.53 0.61
CA LEU A 257 -12.85 -8.86 0.55
C LEU A 257 -13.00 -10.38 0.60
N ASN A 258 -13.63 -10.89 1.64
CA ASN A 258 -14.10 -12.27 1.66
C ASN A 258 -15.44 -12.32 0.93
N ARG A 259 -15.43 -12.86 -0.29
CA ARG A 259 -16.61 -12.89 -1.17
C ARG A 259 -17.74 -13.77 -0.63
N TRP A 260 -17.42 -14.82 0.12
CA TRP A 260 -18.40 -15.76 0.67
C TRP A 260 -19.13 -15.17 1.88
N LYS A 261 -18.40 -14.46 2.74
CA LYS A 261 -18.94 -13.80 3.93
C LYS A 261 -19.43 -12.38 3.67
N MET A 262 -19.10 -11.81 2.50
CA MET A 262 -19.29 -10.39 2.17
C MET A 262 -18.69 -9.46 3.24
N THR A 263 -17.59 -9.89 3.85
CA THR A 263 -16.87 -9.14 4.89
C THR A 263 -15.58 -8.56 4.34
N VAL A 264 -15.19 -7.39 4.87
CA VAL A 264 -13.95 -6.72 4.52
C VAL A 264 -12.98 -6.80 5.68
N GLU A 265 -11.87 -7.49 5.47
CA GLU A 265 -10.80 -7.64 6.45
C GLU A 265 -9.65 -6.69 6.14
N ARG A 266 -9.20 -5.90 7.12
CA ARG A 266 -8.08 -4.94 6.95
C ARG A 266 -6.79 -5.41 7.61
N GLY A 267 -6.84 -6.57 8.25
CA GLY A 267 -5.82 -7.05 9.16
C GLY A 267 -5.76 -6.27 10.47
N VAL A 268 -5.15 -6.88 11.47
CA VAL A 268 -4.94 -6.33 12.80
C VAL A 268 -3.45 -6.35 13.17
N SER A 269 -3.04 -5.44 14.04
CA SER A 269 -1.71 -5.41 14.64
C SER A 269 -1.78 -5.68 16.13
N CYS A 270 -0.68 -6.14 16.72
CA CYS A 270 -0.60 -6.52 18.12
C CYS A 270 -0.34 -5.31 19.04
N LYS A 271 -1.21 -5.07 20.03
CA LYS A 271 -1.01 -4.04 21.07
C LYS A 271 0.26 -4.34 21.89
N GLY A 272 0.54 -5.62 22.14
CA GLY A 272 1.74 -6.08 22.84
C GLY A 272 3.03 -5.68 22.11
N CYS A 273 3.10 -5.95 20.80
CA CYS A 273 4.25 -5.55 19.98
C CYS A 273 4.42 -4.02 19.92
N GLU A 274 3.33 -3.24 19.86
CA GLU A 274 3.40 -1.78 19.94
C GLU A 274 3.94 -1.31 21.29
N LYS A 275 3.46 -1.88 22.41
CA LYS A 275 3.94 -1.55 23.76
C LYS A 275 5.43 -1.89 23.93
N ALA A 276 5.83 -3.09 23.51
CA ALA A 276 7.22 -3.55 23.53
C ALA A 276 8.15 -2.64 22.73
N PHE A 277 7.70 -2.21 21.56
CA PHE A 277 8.43 -1.26 20.73
C PHE A 277 8.58 0.10 21.42
N VAL A 278 7.50 0.67 21.95
CA VAL A 278 7.54 1.98 22.61
C VAL A 278 8.47 1.95 23.83
N SER A 279 8.36 0.92 24.68
CA SER A 279 9.23 0.73 25.85
C SER A 279 10.70 0.60 25.46
N GLY A 280 11.04 -0.24 24.47
CA GLY A 280 12.43 -0.39 24.01
C GLY A 280 13.00 0.83 23.28
N ARG A 281 12.15 1.71 22.72
CA ARG A 281 12.59 2.94 22.06
C ARG A 281 13.11 3.99 23.06
N PHE A 282 12.56 4.03 24.26
CA PHE A 282 13.06 4.91 25.33
C PHE A 282 14.48 4.51 25.76
N GLU A 283 14.81 3.22 25.72
CA GLU A 283 16.15 2.70 26.02
C GLU A 283 17.17 3.06 24.92
N ALA A 284 16.76 2.99 23.64
CA ALA A 284 17.65 3.19 22.49
C ALA A 284 17.93 4.66 22.11
N MET A 285 17.18 5.64 22.64
CA MET A 285 17.40 7.06 22.33
C MET A 285 18.76 7.59 22.81
N HIS A 286 19.44 6.85 23.71
CA HIS A 286 20.78 7.16 24.20
C HIS A 286 21.93 6.77 23.27
N GLN A 287 21.71 5.96 22.22
CA GLN A 287 22.82 5.36 21.45
C GLN A 287 22.90 5.74 19.97
N GLY A 288 22.00 6.59 19.47
CA GLY A 288 22.00 7.01 18.06
C GLY A 288 21.62 5.86 17.12
N TRP A 289 20.89 6.16 16.05
CA TRP A 289 20.52 5.12 15.08
C TRP A 289 21.63 4.99 14.05
N ALA A 290 22.49 3.98 14.19
CA ALA A 290 23.32 3.54 13.08
C ALA A 290 22.41 3.02 11.95
N THR A 291 22.60 3.55 10.75
CA THR A 291 21.73 3.44 9.57
C THR A 291 21.73 2.03 8.93
N SER A 292 22.06 0.98 9.67
CA SER A 292 22.23 -0.39 9.16
C SER A 292 21.45 -1.41 9.99
N GLY A 293 20.14 -1.45 9.76
CA GLY A 293 19.25 -2.55 10.18
C GLY A 293 18.11 -2.08 11.08
N MET A 294 16.89 -2.09 10.54
CA MET A 294 15.69 -1.85 11.34
C MET A 294 15.61 -2.89 12.48
N PRO A 295 15.49 -2.49 13.77
CA PRO A 295 15.40 -3.44 14.87
C PRO A 295 14.25 -4.44 14.67
N ARG A 296 14.45 -5.71 15.05
CA ARG A 296 13.43 -6.78 14.96
C ARG A 296 12.10 -6.37 15.62
N LYS A 297 12.16 -5.65 16.74
CA LYS A 297 10.97 -5.09 17.43
C LYS A 297 10.15 -4.13 16.54
N CYS A 298 10.80 -3.36 15.65
CA CYS A 298 10.09 -2.50 14.68
C CYS A 298 9.35 -3.33 13.62
N VAL A 299 9.95 -4.46 13.22
CA VAL A 299 9.38 -5.36 12.22
C VAL A 299 8.12 -6.00 12.76
N GLU A 300 8.21 -6.64 13.93
CA GLU A 300 7.09 -7.31 14.59
C GLU A 300 5.94 -6.34 14.87
N ARG A 301 6.28 -5.10 15.25
CA ARG A 301 5.31 -4.02 15.46
C ARG A 301 4.54 -3.64 14.19
N ASP A 302 5.22 -3.51 13.05
CA ASP A 302 4.61 -3.08 11.77
C ASP A 302 3.98 -4.23 10.97
N MET A 303 4.08 -5.47 11.47
CA MET A 303 3.31 -6.59 10.93
C MET A 303 1.82 -6.40 11.16
N SER A 304 1.04 -6.93 10.22
CA SER A 304 -0.40 -7.09 10.34
C SER A 304 -0.75 -8.53 10.06
N PHE A 305 -1.80 -9.01 10.71
CA PHE A 305 -2.24 -10.39 10.67
C PHE A 305 -3.70 -10.45 10.22
N SER A 306 -4.09 -11.55 9.57
CA SER A 306 -5.51 -11.91 9.51
C SER A 306 -6.01 -12.25 10.91
N VAL A 307 -7.32 -12.35 11.10
CA VAL A 307 -7.91 -12.80 12.37
C VAL A 307 -7.32 -14.14 12.82
N ALA A 308 -7.26 -15.12 11.91
CA ALA A 308 -6.66 -16.42 12.20
C ALA A 308 -5.14 -16.34 12.42
N GLY A 309 -4.43 -15.50 11.66
CA GLY A 309 -3.00 -15.28 11.85
C GLY A 309 -2.66 -14.63 13.19
N PHE A 310 -3.54 -13.75 13.69
CA PHE A 310 -3.35 -13.09 14.97
C PHE A 310 -3.42 -14.07 16.14
N GLN A 311 -4.30 -15.07 16.08
CA GLN A 311 -4.39 -16.10 17.12
C GLN A 311 -3.08 -16.89 17.23
N ARG A 312 -2.52 -17.32 16.10
CA ARG A 312 -1.18 -17.97 16.08
C ARG A 312 -0.09 -17.06 16.63
N HIS A 313 -0.13 -15.77 16.30
CA HIS A 313 0.83 -14.81 16.85
C HIS A 313 0.69 -14.68 18.37
N PHE A 314 -0.53 -14.59 18.90
CA PHE A 314 -0.82 -14.44 20.32
C PHE A 314 -0.20 -15.56 21.16
N GLU A 315 -0.22 -16.80 20.67
CA GLU A 315 0.39 -17.97 21.34
C GLU A 315 1.89 -17.79 21.63
N SER A 316 2.60 -17.03 20.81
CA SER A 316 4.03 -16.73 20.97
C SER A 316 4.33 -15.36 21.59
N CYS A 317 3.36 -14.46 21.69
CA CYS A 317 3.59 -13.07 22.06
C CYS A 317 3.40 -12.83 23.57
N GLU A 318 4.49 -12.87 24.34
CA GLU A 318 4.47 -12.63 25.80
C GLU A 318 3.82 -11.28 26.17
N HIS A 319 4.10 -10.24 25.39
CA HIS A 319 3.54 -8.91 25.63
C HIS A 319 2.03 -8.85 25.41
N ALA A 320 1.50 -9.63 24.46
CA ALA A 320 0.07 -9.71 24.22
C ALA A 320 -0.64 -10.52 25.33
N LYS A 321 -0.02 -11.63 25.76
CA LYS A 321 -0.50 -12.43 26.89
C LYS A 321 -0.56 -11.62 28.18
N LYS A 322 0.45 -10.80 28.45
CA LYS A 322 0.42 -9.88 29.60
C LYS A 322 -0.75 -8.90 29.54
N ILE A 323 -1.02 -8.30 28.38
CA ILE A 323 -2.20 -7.41 28.21
C ILE A 323 -3.50 -8.18 28.45
N TRP A 324 -3.58 -9.43 28.01
CA TRP A 324 -4.73 -10.30 28.21
C TRP A 324 -4.96 -10.60 29.70
N GLU A 325 -3.92 -10.97 30.43
CA GLU A 325 -3.96 -11.20 31.88
C GLU A 325 -4.33 -9.92 32.65
N ASP A 326 -3.67 -8.80 32.35
CA ASP A 326 -3.92 -7.49 32.97
C ASP A 326 -5.37 -7.01 32.75
N SER A 327 -6.02 -7.46 31.67
CA SER A 327 -7.42 -7.15 31.34
C SER A 327 -8.45 -8.06 32.01
N GLU A 328 -8.01 -8.96 32.90
CA GLU A 328 -8.85 -10.03 33.45
C GLU A 328 -9.56 -10.83 32.36
N HIS A 329 -8.76 -11.30 31.38
CA HIS A 329 -9.24 -12.09 30.25
C HIS A 329 -10.33 -11.36 29.43
N GLY A 330 -10.12 -10.06 29.19
CA GLY A 330 -11.00 -9.22 28.38
C GLY A 330 -12.25 -8.71 29.11
N SER A 331 -12.36 -8.93 30.42
CA SER A 331 -13.45 -8.39 31.24
C SER A 331 -13.29 -6.89 31.52
N LYS A 332 -12.05 -6.40 31.55
CA LYS A 332 -11.71 -4.98 31.77
C LYS A 332 -11.15 -4.35 30.51
N ASP A 333 -11.47 -3.07 30.32
CA ASP A 333 -10.89 -2.27 29.26
C ASP A 333 -9.37 -2.13 29.46
N THR A 334 -8.62 -2.29 28.38
CA THR A 334 -7.18 -2.07 28.41
C THR A 334 -6.90 -0.56 28.48
N ASN A 335 -6.00 -0.13 29.38
CA ASN A 335 -5.52 1.25 29.40
C ASN A 335 -4.56 1.50 28.23
N ASP A 336 -5.12 1.57 27.03
CA ASP A 336 -4.37 1.69 25.79
C ASP A 336 -3.60 3.01 25.76
N SER A 337 -2.33 2.93 25.36
CA SER A 337 -1.49 4.10 25.17
C SER A 337 -2.09 5.05 24.14
N LYS A 338 -1.73 6.34 24.22
CA LYS A 338 -2.09 7.33 23.19
C LYS A 338 -1.63 6.89 21.79
N THR A 339 -0.56 6.09 21.68
CA THR A 339 -0.08 5.59 20.38
C THR A 339 -1.03 4.58 19.77
N ILE A 340 -1.52 3.60 20.54
CA ILE A 340 -2.51 2.61 20.09
C ILE A 340 -3.82 3.31 19.72
N LYS A 341 -4.31 4.22 20.57
CA LYS A 341 -5.55 5.00 20.34
C LYS A 341 -5.50 5.84 19.06
N ASN A 342 -4.32 6.28 18.64
CA ASN A 342 -4.10 7.05 17.41
C ASN A 342 -3.73 6.19 16.19
N GLY A 343 -3.84 4.85 16.28
CA GLY A 343 -3.56 3.93 15.16
C GLY A 343 -2.08 3.59 14.96
N GLY A 344 -1.25 3.73 15.99
CA GLY A 344 0.20 3.50 15.99
C GLY A 344 0.99 4.81 16.15
N GLN A 345 2.19 4.76 16.72
CA GLN A 345 2.98 5.99 16.94
C GLN A 345 3.38 6.69 15.63
N LEU A 346 2.99 7.97 15.50
CA LEU A 346 3.61 8.94 14.60
C LEU A 346 4.93 9.41 15.22
N ILE A 347 6.02 9.49 14.45
CA ILE A 347 7.12 10.39 14.80
C ILE A 347 6.53 11.80 14.69
N GLY A 348 6.17 12.43 15.82
CA GLY A 348 5.67 13.80 15.81
C GLY A 348 6.68 14.75 15.14
N ARG A 349 6.24 15.90 14.62
CA ARG A 349 7.14 16.90 13.99
C ARG A 349 8.38 17.22 14.84
N LEU A 350 8.23 17.22 16.16
CA LEU A 350 9.33 17.44 17.11
C LEU A 350 10.34 16.28 17.16
N ALA A 351 9.87 15.03 17.09
CA ALA A 351 10.74 13.86 17.03
C ALA A 351 11.37 13.68 15.63
N MET A 352 10.72 14.14 14.56
CA MET A 352 11.31 14.22 13.21
C MET A 352 12.42 15.27 13.16
N ARG A 353 12.26 16.41 13.86
CA ARG A 353 13.32 17.42 14.02
C ARG A 353 14.52 16.88 14.80
N ALA A 354 14.26 16.14 15.87
CA ALA A 354 15.31 15.44 16.62
C ALA A 354 16.01 14.35 15.79
N TYR A 355 15.25 13.58 15.00
CA TYR A 355 15.78 12.60 14.03
C TYR A 355 16.65 13.25 12.95
N ALA A 356 16.31 14.48 12.53
CA ALA A 356 17.09 15.28 11.58
C ALA A 356 18.23 16.09 12.24
N GLY A 357 18.49 15.92 13.55
CA GLY A 357 19.52 16.68 14.27
C GLY A 357 19.23 18.18 14.43
N ILE A 358 18.00 18.63 14.14
CA ILE A 358 17.62 20.04 14.21
C ILE A 358 17.13 20.34 15.63
N LYS A 359 17.98 20.99 16.43
CA LYS A 359 17.58 21.59 17.71
C LYS A 359 16.41 22.56 17.45
N SER A 360 15.33 22.41 18.20
CA SER A 360 14.28 23.43 18.23
C SER A 360 14.92 24.74 18.70
N ARG A 361 14.92 25.77 17.85
CA ARG A 361 15.18 27.13 18.32
C ARG A 361 14.03 27.50 19.26
N SER A 362 14.39 27.71 20.52
CA SER A 362 13.56 28.29 21.58
C SER A 362 13.13 29.70 21.24
#